data_AF-A0A223KPI7-F1
#
_entry.id   AF-A0A223KPI7-F1
#
_cell.length_a   1.000
_cell.length_b   1.000
_cell.length_c   1.000
_cell.angle_alpha   90.00
_cell.angle_beta   90.00
_cell.angle_gamma   90.00
#
_symmetry.space_group_name_H-M   'P 1'
#
loop_
_entity.id
_entity.type
_entity.pdbx_description
1 polymer ?
#
loop_
_entity_poly.entity_id
_entity_poly.type
_entity_poly.pdbx_seq_one_letter_code
_entity_poly.pdbx_strand_id
1 'polypeptide(L)'
;MYTFSIQEPIVIDNELMVIEFKDESEPFDGSQFKLHMDAQSYDVKKLTVFRPRLNLWQDITAMLSPFYVAAVKNELLHQVSVLQKGKIS
;
A
#
# COMPACT_ATOMS: atom_id res chain seq x y z
N MET A 1 2.98 -7.45 14.84
CA MET A 1 2.34 -8.03 13.64
C MET A 1 1.68 -6.86 12.94
N TYR A 2 2.07 -6.52 11.71
CA TYR A 2 1.40 -5.46 10.98
C TYR A 2 0.05 -5.99 10.47
N THR A 3 -1.03 -5.29 10.77
CA THR A 3 -2.38 -5.68 10.36
C THR A 3 -2.81 -4.76 9.24
N PHE A 4 -2.40 -5.09 8.01
CA PHE A 4 -2.82 -4.35 6.83
C PHE A 4 -4.02 -5.00 6.16
N SER A 5 -5.01 -4.19 5.73
CA SER A 5 -6.14 -4.63 4.92
C SER A 5 -6.11 -3.98 3.53
N ILE A 6 -5.89 -4.77 2.48
CA ILE A 6 -5.93 -4.28 1.09
C ILE A 6 -7.35 -3.84 0.74
N GLN A 7 -7.48 -2.64 0.16
CA GLN A 7 -8.71 -2.14 -0.42
C GLN A 7 -8.71 -2.44 -1.93
N GLU A 8 -9.59 -3.33 -2.37
CA GLU A 8 -9.79 -3.63 -3.80
C GLU A 8 -10.59 -2.47 -4.48
N PRO A 9 -10.38 -2.22 -5.78
CA PRO A 9 -9.47 -2.92 -6.68
C PRO A 9 -8.02 -2.46 -6.54
N ILE A 10 -7.08 -3.37 -6.73
CA ILE A 10 -5.68 -3.03 -7.01
C ILE A 10 -5.60 -2.42 -8.41
N VAL A 11 -5.02 -1.23 -8.53
CA VAL A 11 -4.85 -0.55 -9.82
C VAL A 11 -3.51 -0.93 -10.40
N ILE A 12 -3.52 -1.50 -11.61
CA ILE A 12 -2.31 -1.88 -12.35
C ILE A 12 -2.43 -1.34 -13.76
N ASP A 13 -1.46 -0.53 -14.18
CA ASP A 13 -1.25 -0.15 -15.57
C ASP A 13 0.14 -0.65 -16.05
N ASN A 14 0.59 -0.22 -17.22
CA ASN A 14 1.83 -0.72 -17.83
C ASN A 14 3.10 -0.35 -17.05
N GLU A 15 3.08 0.71 -16.24
CA GLU A 15 4.26 1.27 -15.57
C GLU A 15 4.09 1.33 -14.05
N LEU A 16 2.85 1.41 -13.56
CA LEU A 16 2.52 1.68 -12.18
C LEU A 16 1.54 0.65 -11.62
N MET A 17 1.89 0.13 -10.44
CA MET A 17 0.99 -0.59 -9.56
C MET A 17 0.68 0.28 -8.33
N VAL A 18 -0.60 0.39 -7.98
CA VAL A 18 -1.05 1.10 -6.78
C VAL A 18 -1.87 0.16 -5.92
N ILE A 19 -1.40 -0.07 -4.69
CA ILE A 19 -2.13 -0.82 -3.67
C ILE A 19 -2.62 0.18 -2.64
N GLU A 20 -3.94 0.33 -2.54
CA GLU A 20 -4.57 1.02 -1.42
C GLU A 20 -4.76 0.03 -0.27
N PHE A 21 -4.43 0.45 0.95
CA PHE A 21 -4.54 -0.41 2.12
C PHE A 21 -4.82 0.41 3.37
N LYS A 22 -5.36 -0.24 4.40
CA LYS A 22 -5.48 0.34 5.73
C LYS A 22 -4.51 -0.30 6.71
N ASP A 23 -3.91 0.50 7.58
CA ASP A 23 -3.25 0.02 8.79
C ASP A 23 -4.28 -0.02 9.92
N GLU A 24 -4.71 -1.23 10.29
CA GLU A 24 -5.71 -1.45 11.34
C GLU A 24 -5.15 -1.20 12.76
N SER A 25 -3.85 -0.98 12.89
CA SER A 25 -3.21 -0.63 14.17
C SER A 25 -3.25 0.87 14.48
N GLU A 26 -3.50 1.71 13.47
CA GLU A 26 -3.56 3.16 13.60
C GLU A 26 -5.01 3.64 13.86
N PRO A 27 -5.21 4.71 14.66
CA PRO A 27 -6.51 5.33 14.81
C PRO A 27 -7.05 5.84 13.46
N PHE A 28 -8.38 5.87 13.32
CA PHE A 28 -9.12 6.15 12.09
C PHE A 28 -8.64 7.37 11.27
N ASP A 29 -8.09 8.39 11.94
CA ASP A 29 -7.58 9.61 11.31
C ASP A 29 -6.14 9.38 10.81
N GLY A 30 -5.99 8.69 9.66
CA GLY A 30 -4.68 8.43 9.03
C GLY A 30 -4.37 6.97 8.75
N SER A 31 -5.34 6.06 8.92
CA SER A 31 -5.13 4.63 8.66
C SER A 31 -5.12 4.26 7.19
N GLN A 32 -5.48 5.15 6.26
CA GLN A 32 -5.59 4.84 4.83
C GLN A 32 -4.34 5.27 4.05
N PHE A 33 -3.74 4.32 3.35
CA PHE A 33 -2.47 4.47 2.65
C PHE A 33 -2.57 4.01 1.20
N LYS A 34 -1.67 4.51 0.36
CA LYS A 34 -1.40 4.00 -0.99
C LYS A 34 0.09 3.77 -1.19
N LEU A 35 0.45 2.54 -1.53
CA LEU A 35 1.79 2.19 -1.98
C LEU A 35 1.81 2.21 -3.52
N HIS A 36 2.67 3.05 -4.08
CA HIS A 36 2.91 3.17 -5.51
C HIS A 36 4.22 2.48 -5.85
N MET A 37 4.18 1.58 -6.83
CA MET A 37 5.31 0.78 -7.25
C MET A 37 5.42 0.74 -8.76
N ASP A 38 6.63 0.51 -9.25
CA ASP A 38 6.83 0.07 -10.63
C ASP A 38 6.07 -1.24 -10.89
N ALA A 39 5.29 -1.32 -11.97
CA ALA A 39 4.50 -2.52 -12.26
C ALA A 39 5.36 -3.75 -12.62
N GLN A 40 6.59 -3.55 -13.10
CA GLN A 40 7.47 -4.64 -13.53
C GLN A 40 8.49 -5.00 -12.46
N SER A 41 9.15 -4.01 -11.86
CA SER A 41 10.20 -4.26 -10.85
C SER A 41 9.68 -4.34 -9.41
N TYR A 42 8.44 -3.87 -9.17
CA TYR A 42 7.89 -3.66 -7.82
C TYR A 42 8.74 -2.73 -6.95
N ASP A 43 9.55 -1.86 -7.56
CA ASP A 43 10.28 -0.85 -6.81
C ASP A 43 9.32 0.21 -6.28
N VAL A 44 9.39 0.50 -4.99
CA VAL A 44 8.55 1.53 -4.36
C VAL A 44 8.95 2.89 -4.90
N LYS A 45 7.99 3.57 -5.53
CA LYS A 45 8.13 4.96 -5.98
C LYS A 45 7.65 5.92 -4.92
N LYS A 46 6.56 5.57 -4.23
CA LYS A 46 5.88 6.46 -3.30
C LYS A 46 5.03 5.71 -2.29
N LEU A 47 4.98 6.19 -1.06
CA LEU A 47 3.99 5.83 -0.06
C LEU A 47 3.25 7.10 0.37
N THR A 48 1.92 7.10 0.17
CA THR A 48 1.07 8.21 0.57
C THR A 48 0.09 7.81 1.65
N VAL A 49 -0.27 8.77 2.50
CA VAL A 49 -1.31 8.65 3.52
C VAL A 49 -2.41 9.66 3.25
N PHE A 50 -3.67 9.24 3.42
CA PHE A 50 -4.79 10.15 3.35
C PHE A 50 -4.87 10.98 4.64
N ARG A 51 -5.07 12.29 4.50
CA ARG A 51 -5.25 13.23 5.62
C ARG A 51 -6.69 13.75 5.60
N PRO A 52 -7.64 13.12 6.32
CA PRO A 52 -9.07 13.45 6.26
C PRO A 52 -9.37 14.93 6.51
N ARG A 53 -8.71 15.53 7.52
CA ARG A 53 -8.90 16.95 7.88
C ARG A 53 -8.53 17.93 6.77
N LEU A 54 -7.58 17.55 5.92
CA LEU A 54 -7.08 18.36 4.81
C LEU A 54 -7.65 17.90 3.47
N ASN A 55 -8.40 16.80 3.45
CA ASN A 55 -8.94 16.13 2.27
C ASN A 55 -7.88 15.95 1.15
N LEU A 56 -6.70 15.45 1.50
CA LEU A 56 -5.60 15.25 0.56
C LEU A 56 -4.80 13.98 0.82
N TRP A 57 -4.09 13.53 -0.21
CA TRP A 57 -3.07 12.48 -0.13
C TRP A 57 -1.70 13.11 0.04
N GLN A 58 -1.02 12.79 1.14
CA GLN A 58 0.30 13.32 1.46
C GLN A 58 1.38 12.27 1.19
N ASP A 59 2.45 12.65 0.50
CA ASP A 59 3.65 11.82 0.38
C ASP A 59 4.42 11.79 1.71
N ILE A 60 4.65 10.59 2.22
CA ILE A 60 5.39 10.35 3.46
C ILE A 60 6.60 9.44 3.25
N THR A 61 6.96 9.14 1.99
CA THR A 61 8.03 8.19 1.66
C THR A 61 9.35 8.55 2.34
N ALA A 62 9.73 9.82 2.29
CA ALA A 62 10.96 10.33 2.91
C ALA A 62 10.88 10.46 4.44
N MET A 63 9.70 10.34 5.03
CA MET A 63 9.49 10.42 6.48
C MET A 63 9.62 9.06 7.16
N LEU A 64 9.67 7.97 6.38
CA LEU A 64 9.69 6.61 6.88
C LEU A 64 11.05 5.96 6.64
N SER A 65 11.39 5.03 7.54
CA SER A 65 12.58 4.19 7.35
C SER A 65 12.44 3.35 6.07
N PRO A 66 13.49 3.26 5.23
CA PRO A 66 13.49 2.37 4.06
C PRO A 66 13.17 0.91 4.42
N PHE A 67 13.57 0.46 5.62
CA PHE A 67 13.25 -0.88 6.11
C PHE A 67 11.75 -1.07 6.36
N TYR A 68 11.08 -0.05 6.89
CA TYR A 68 9.63 -0.08 7.09
C TYR A 68 8.91 -0.15 5.75
N VAL A 69 9.30 0.70 4.79
CA VAL A 69 8.72 0.72 3.44
C VAL A 69 8.90 -0.63 2.73
N ALA A 70 10.07 -1.26 2.86
CA ALA A 70 10.32 -2.60 2.32
C ALA A 70 9.46 -3.68 3.00
N ALA A 71 9.26 -3.60 4.31
CA ALA A 71 8.41 -4.54 5.04
C ALA A 71 6.95 -4.43 4.61
N VAL A 72 6.41 -3.20 4.50
CA VAL A 72 5.06 -2.92 3.98
C VAL A 72 4.90 -3.49 2.58
N LYS A 73 5.85 -3.21 1.67
CA LYS A 73 5.82 -3.74 0.30
C LYS A 73 5.69 -5.27 0.31
N ASN A 74 6.56 -5.96 1.03
CA ASN A 74 6.63 -7.42 1.00
C ASN A 74 5.34 -8.05 1.55
N GLU A 75 4.78 -7.48 2.62
CA GLU A 75 3.52 -7.93 3.19
C GLU A 75 2.36 -7.75 2.21
N LEU A 76 2.23 -6.58 1.59
CA LEU A 76 1.17 -6.31 0.62
C LEU A 76 1.26 -7.23 -0.60
N LEU A 77 2.46 -7.41 -1.19
CA LEU A 77 2.65 -8.33 -2.32
C LEU A 77 2.32 -9.78 -1.95
N HIS A 78 2.64 -10.21 -0.73
CA HIS A 78 2.25 -11.52 -0.23
C HIS A 78 0.72 -11.67 -0.22
N GLN A 79 0.00 -10.70 0.36
CA GLN A 79 -1.47 -10.72 0.39
C GLN A 79 -2.10 -10.70 -1.01
N VAL A 80 -1.59 -9.86 -1.92
CA VAL A 80 -2.04 -9.84 -3.33
C VAL A 80 -1.91 -11.23 -3.97
N SER A 81 -0.78 -11.90 -3.76
CA SER A 81 -0.56 -13.24 -4.32
C SER A 81 -1.56 -14.28 -3.80
N VAL A 82 -1.97 -14.16 -2.53
CA VAL A 82 -2.97 -15.03 -1.91
C VAL A 82 -4.37 -14.72 -2.45
N LEU A 83 -4.74 -13.44 -2.55
CA LEU A 83 -6.03 -12.99 -3.11
C LEU A 83 -6.22 -13.46 -4.56
N GLN A 84 -5.16 -13.41 -5.39
CA GLN A 84 -5.21 -13.87 -6.77
C GLN A 84 -5.35 -15.40 -6.86
N LYS A 85 -4.64 -16.17 -6.03
CA LYS A 85 -4.77 -17.63 -5.98
C LYS A 85 -6.16 -18.08 -5.54
N GLY A 86 -6.77 -17.39 -4.59
CA GLY A 86 -8.12 -17.67 -4.11
C GLY A 86 -9.24 -17.40 -5.13
N LYS A 87 -8.99 -16.56 -6.15
CA LYS A 87 -9.94 -16.31 -7.26
C LYS A 87 -9.89 -17.38 -8.36
N ILE A 88 -8.89 -18.26 -8.35
CA ILE A 88 -8.64 -19.29 -9.39
C ILE A 88 -9.09 -20.70 -8.89
N SER A 89 -9.52 -20.82 -7.63
CA SER A 89 -10.06 -22.07 -7.04
C SER A 89 -11.58 -22.03 -6.98
#